data_AF-A0A3A8JVB9-F1
#
_entry.id   AF-A0A3A8JVB9-F1
#
_cell.length_a   1.000
_cell.length_b   1.000
_cell.length_c   1.000
_cell.angle_alpha   90.00
_cell.angle_beta   90.00
_cell.angle_gamma   90.00
#
_symmetry.space_group_name_H-M   'P 1'
#
loop_
_entity.id
_entity.type
_entity.pdbx_description
1 polymer ?
#
loop_
_entity_poly.entity_id
_entity_poly.type
_entity_poly.pdbx_seq_one_letter_code
_entity_poly.pdbx_strand_id
1 'polypeptide(L)'
;MLLAGFVVLAGCASTRPVKARAVVQCIITKQGRAENCQARQWDEALSSEQVGELIRHIQSRDYKPVTYNGKPLDVPYTFRFEFRDPMLPADGGRLFPEDGGSLLSTPES
;
A
#
# COMPACT_ATOMS: atom_id res chain seq x y z
N MET A 1 -26.83 -31.58 33.55
CA MET A 1 -25.63 -30.74 33.75
C MET A 1 -24.48 -31.37 32.98
N LEU A 2 -23.92 -30.67 31.98
CA LEU A 2 -22.50 -30.71 31.61
C LEU A 2 -22.24 -29.59 30.59
N LEU A 3 -21.26 -28.76 30.91
CA LEU A 3 -21.04 -27.41 30.40
C LEU A 3 -20.46 -27.42 28.99
N ALA A 4 -20.99 -26.52 28.16
CA ALA A 4 -20.42 -26.13 26.89
C ALA A 4 -19.04 -25.50 27.09
N GLY A 5 -18.00 -26.12 26.51
CA GLY A 5 -16.67 -25.54 26.45
C GLY A 5 -16.61 -24.48 25.35
N PHE A 6 -16.75 -23.22 25.72
CA PHE A 6 -16.39 -22.10 24.85
C PHE A 6 -14.85 -21.97 24.84
N VAL A 7 -14.21 -22.46 23.78
CA VAL A 7 -12.81 -22.15 23.48
C VAL A 7 -12.76 -20.72 22.94
N VAL A 8 -12.39 -19.77 23.80
CA VAL A 8 -12.14 -18.39 23.39
C VAL A 8 -10.75 -18.33 22.77
N LEU A 9 -10.69 -18.41 21.44
CA LEU A 9 -9.49 -18.05 20.68
C LEU A 9 -9.29 -16.53 20.78
N ALA A 10 -8.56 -16.08 21.79
CA ALA A 10 -8.02 -14.73 21.83
C ALA A 10 -6.96 -14.60 20.72
N GLY A 11 -7.40 -14.30 19.51
CA GLY A 11 -6.50 -13.89 18.43
C GLY A 11 -5.88 -12.54 18.79
N CYS A 12 -4.55 -12.49 18.89
CA CYS A 12 -3.84 -11.23 19.04
C CYS A 12 -4.02 -10.39 17.77
N ALA A 13 -5.00 -9.48 17.77
CA ALA A 13 -5.10 -8.45 16.75
C ALA A 13 -3.96 -7.44 16.96
N SER A 14 -2.80 -7.68 16.35
CA SER A 14 -1.66 -6.77 16.41
C SER A 14 -1.90 -5.56 15.50
N THR A 15 -2.70 -4.59 15.94
CA THR A 15 -2.84 -3.31 15.26
C THR A 15 -1.60 -2.44 15.52
N ARG A 16 -0.66 -2.39 14.57
CA ARG A 16 0.53 -1.51 14.64
C ARG A 16 0.13 -0.04 14.63
N PRO A 17 0.89 0.89 15.23
CA PRO A 17 0.56 2.31 15.12
C PRO A 17 0.65 2.78 13.67
N VAL A 18 -0.29 3.65 13.27
CA VAL A 18 -0.23 4.38 12.00
C VAL A 18 0.77 5.52 12.17
N LYS A 19 1.73 5.63 11.26
CA LYS A 19 2.78 6.67 11.27
C LYS A 19 2.43 7.86 10.40
N ALA A 20 1.73 7.62 9.30
CA ALA A 20 1.28 8.65 8.39
C ALA A 20 0.06 8.19 7.61
N ARG A 21 -0.69 9.15 7.07
CA ARG A 21 -1.84 8.95 6.20
C ARG A 21 -1.72 9.79 4.94
N ALA A 22 -2.30 9.30 3.86
CA ALA A 22 -2.46 10.05 2.62
C ALA A 22 -3.81 9.74 1.96
N VAL A 23 -4.39 10.75 1.32
CA VAL A 23 -5.64 10.65 0.56
C VAL A 23 -5.38 11.14 -0.86
N VAL A 24 -5.59 10.25 -1.83
CA VAL A 24 -5.41 10.54 -3.25
C VAL A 24 -6.74 10.31 -3.97
N GLN A 25 -7.16 11.27 -4.77
CA GLN A 25 -8.31 11.13 -5.65
C GLN A 25 -7.85 10.97 -7.09
N CYS A 26 -8.41 10.00 -7.79
CA CYS A 26 -8.19 9.78 -9.21
C CYS A 26 -9.54 9.52 -9.90
N ILE A 27 -9.54 9.52 -11.23
CA ILE A 27 -10.59 8.90 -12.03
C ILE A 27 -10.12 7.49 -12.40
N ILE A 28 -10.91 6.48 -12.09
CA ILE A 28 -10.73 5.14 -12.65
C ILE A 28 -11.50 5.09 -13.95
N THR A 29 -10.79 4.92 -15.07
CA THR A 29 -11.38 4.96 -16.40
C THR A 29 -12.13 3.67 -16.71
N LYS A 30 -12.94 3.70 -17.77
CA LYS A 30 -13.60 2.52 -18.35
C LYS A 30 -12.64 1.42 -18.79
N GLN A 31 -11.35 1.74 -19.01
CA GLN A 31 -10.29 0.78 -19.29
C GLN A 31 -9.61 0.22 -18.04
N GLY A 32 -9.96 0.73 -16.86
CA GLY A 32 -9.36 0.30 -15.60
C GLY A 32 -8.05 1.00 -15.27
N ARG A 33 -7.76 2.16 -15.87
CA ARG A 33 -6.57 2.95 -15.57
C ARG A 33 -6.91 4.06 -14.58
N ALA A 34 -5.97 4.42 -13.72
CA ALA A 34 -6.11 5.58 -12.85
C ALA A 34 -5.52 6.83 -13.52
N GLU A 35 -6.34 7.85 -13.72
CA GLU A 35 -5.98 9.11 -14.37
C GLU A 35 -6.41 10.31 -13.53
N ASN A 36 -5.92 11.51 -13.88
CA ASN A 36 -6.24 12.77 -13.19
C ASN A 36 -6.05 12.71 -11.66
N CYS A 37 -5.00 12.01 -11.23
CA CYS A 37 -4.70 11.78 -9.83
C CYS A 37 -4.20 13.05 -9.13
N GLN A 38 -4.78 13.36 -7.97
CA GLN A 38 -4.39 14.49 -7.12
C GLN A 38 -4.40 14.07 -5.66
N ALA A 39 -3.30 14.34 -4.95
CA ALA A 39 -3.28 14.22 -3.51
C ALA A 39 -4.14 15.34 -2.91
N ARG A 40 -5.11 14.96 -2.07
CA ARG A 40 -6.02 15.89 -1.39
C ARG A 40 -5.55 16.24 0.00
N GLN A 41 -4.90 15.30 0.67
CA GLN A 41 -4.39 15.44 2.02
C GLN A 41 -3.27 14.43 2.24
N TRP A 42 -2.23 14.82 2.97
CA TRP A 42 -1.23 13.90 3.51
C TRP A 42 -0.66 14.47 4.80
N ASP A 43 -0.19 13.60 5.70
CA ASP A 43 0.46 14.00 6.93
C ASP A 43 1.88 14.55 6.65
N GLU A 44 2.35 15.49 7.49
CA GLU A 44 3.67 16.13 7.33
C GLU A 44 4.86 15.16 7.34
N ALA A 45 4.67 13.97 7.92
CA ALA A 45 5.66 12.90 7.92
C ALA A 45 5.95 12.33 6.51
N LEU A 46 5.13 12.66 5.50
CA LEU A 46 5.34 12.28 4.10
C LEU A 46 5.88 13.47 3.30
N SER A 47 6.99 13.26 2.61
CA SER A 47 7.51 14.23 1.65
C SER A 47 6.64 14.30 0.39
N SER A 48 6.72 15.41 -0.33
CA SER A 48 6.04 15.56 -1.63
C SER A 48 6.51 14.50 -2.65
N GLU A 49 7.78 14.10 -2.60
CA GLU A 49 8.33 13.04 -3.44
C GLU A 49 7.68 11.68 -3.12
N GLN A 50 7.54 11.33 -1.84
CA GLN A 50 6.87 10.08 -1.42
C GLN A 50 5.39 10.07 -1.85
N VAL A 51 4.71 11.22 -1.78
CA VAL A 51 3.33 11.36 -2.30
C VAL A 51 3.31 11.22 -3.83
N GLY A 52 4.33 11.73 -4.54
CA GLY A 52 4.51 11.53 -5.98
C GLY A 52 4.68 10.05 -6.34
N GLU A 53 5.52 9.32 -5.61
CA GLU A 53 5.70 7.88 -5.76
C GLU A 53 4.40 7.11 -5.49
N LEU A 54 3.63 7.52 -4.48
CA LEU A 54 2.32 6.94 -4.21
C LEU A 54 1.36 7.11 -5.40
N ILE A 55 1.34 8.29 -6.02
CA ILE A 55 0.52 8.54 -7.22
C ILE A 55 1.00 7.69 -8.39
N ARG A 56 2.31 7.62 -8.66
CA ARG A 56 2.88 6.75 -9.70
C ARG A 56 2.51 5.29 -9.48
N HIS A 57 2.55 4.83 -8.24
CA HIS A 57 2.15 3.49 -7.85
C HIS A 57 0.67 3.20 -8.09
N ILE A 58 -0.22 4.17 -7.85
CA ILE A 58 -1.64 4.05 -8.20
C ILE A 58 -1.81 3.95 -9.71
N GLN A 59 -1.11 4.79 -10.47
CA GLN A 59 -1.22 4.88 -11.93
C GLN A 59 -0.60 3.70 -12.69
N SER A 60 0.36 2.98 -12.08
CA SER A 60 0.99 1.80 -12.70
C SER A 60 0.13 0.54 -12.65
N ARG A 61 -0.91 0.51 -11.79
CA ARG A 61 -1.80 -0.63 -11.62
C ARG A 61 -2.97 -0.62 -12.60
N ASP A 62 -3.48 -1.82 -12.87
CA ASP A 62 -4.77 -2.02 -13.52
C ASP A 62 -5.87 -2.29 -12.49
N TYR A 63 -7.00 -1.63 -12.66
CA TYR A 63 -8.18 -1.74 -11.81
C TYR A 63 -9.33 -2.37 -12.57
N LYS A 64 -10.23 -3.04 -11.85
CA LYS A 64 -11.47 -3.52 -12.46
C LYS A 64 -12.36 -2.30 -12.80
N PRO A 65 -12.77 -2.12 -14.07
CA PRO A 65 -13.68 -1.04 -14.43
C PRO A 65 -15.02 -1.17 -13.70
N VAL A 66 -15.56 -0.03 -13.27
CA VAL A 66 -16.92 0.02 -12.71
C VAL A 66 -17.92 0.00 -13.85
N THR A 67 -18.94 -0.84 -13.74
CA THR A 67 -20.01 -0.96 -14.74
C THR A 67 -21.35 -0.52 -14.16
N TYR A 68 -22.14 0.16 -14.99
CA TYR A 68 -23.53 0.50 -14.70
C TYR A 68 -24.37 0.14 -15.92
N ASN A 69 -25.43 -0.64 -15.71
CA ASN A 69 -26.27 -1.17 -16.80
C ASN A 69 -25.45 -1.86 -17.92
N GLY A 70 -24.44 -2.64 -17.53
CA GLY A 70 -23.58 -3.37 -18.45
C GLY A 70 -22.56 -2.53 -19.22
N LYS A 71 -22.50 -1.21 -18.99
CA LYS A 71 -21.55 -0.31 -19.66
C LYS A 71 -20.47 0.16 -18.67
N PRO A 72 -19.18 0.12 -19.04
CA PRO A 72 -18.12 0.64 -18.19
C PRO A 72 -18.16 2.17 -18.15
N LEU A 73 -17.83 2.75 -17.00
CA LEU A 73 -17.88 4.17 -16.72
C LEU A 73 -16.55 4.67 -16.15
N ASP A 74 -16.27 5.94 -16.41
CA ASP A 74 -15.23 6.68 -15.70
C ASP A 74 -15.80 7.12 -14.35
N VAL A 75 -15.12 6.78 -13.26
CA VAL A 75 -15.62 7.05 -11.90
C VAL A 75 -14.56 7.73 -11.04
N PRO A 76 -14.93 8.76 -10.25
CA PRO A 76 -14.05 9.29 -9.24
C PRO A 76 -13.86 8.26 -8.12
N TYR A 77 -12.61 8.03 -7.74
CA TYR A 77 -12.25 7.12 -6.67
C TYR A 77 -11.27 7.78 -5.70
N THR A 78 -11.50 7.55 -4.40
CA THR A 78 -10.65 8.08 -3.32
C THR A 78 -9.87 6.94 -2.69
N PHE A 79 -8.56 6.92 -2.92
CA PHE A 79 -7.63 6.05 -2.23
C PHE A 79 -7.25 6.64 -0.87
N ARG A 80 -7.28 5.81 0.18
CA ARG A 80 -6.87 6.17 1.54
C ARG A 80 -5.76 5.23 1.97
N PHE A 81 -4.60 5.79 2.27
CA PHE A 81 -3.42 5.04 2.67
C PHE A 81 -3.10 5.29 4.13
N GLU A 82 -2.66 4.22 4.81
CA GLU A 82 -2.08 4.28 6.14
C GLU A 82 -0.70 3.61 6.09
N PHE A 83 0.32 4.37 6.45
CA PHE A 83 1.69 3.91 6.52
C PHE A 83 1.98 3.42 7.93
N ARG A 84 2.55 2.23 8.03
CA ARG A 84 2.84 1.53 9.29
C ARG A 84 4.25 0.97 9.20
N ASP A 85 4.92 0.84 10.34
CA ASP A 85 6.23 0.22 10.38
C ASP A 85 6.16 -1.23 9.87
N PRO A 86 7.19 -1.67 9.10
CA PRO A 86 7.27 -3.04 8.66
C PRO A 86 7.31 -3.99 9.86
N MET A 87 6.80 -5.22 9.66
CA MET A 87 6.86 -6.23 10.71
C MET A 87 8.29 -6.74 10.76
N LEU A 88 8.93 -6.70 11.92
CA LEU A 88 10.13 -7.50 12.10
C LEU A 88 9.74 -8.98 11.91
N PRO A 89 10.46 -9.73 11.07
CA PRO A 89 10.28 -11.16 10.93
C PRO A 89 10.31 -11.85 12.29
N ALA A 90 9.37 -12.77 12.52
CA ALA A 90 9.24 -13.47 13.80
C ALA A 90 10.46 -14.36 14.14
N ASP A 91 11.27 -14.69 13.13
CA ASP A 91 12.50 -15.47 13.21
C ASP A 91 13.75 -14.62 13.44
N GLY A 92 13.61 -13.30 13.65
CA GLY A 92 14.75 -12.39 13.86
C GLY A 92 15.52 -12.07 12.57
N GLY A 93 14.97 -12.39 11.39
CA GLY A 93 15.54 -11.97 10.11
C GLY A 93 15.64 -10.45 10.00
N ARG A 94 16.77 -9.93 9.49
CA ARG A 94 16.92 -8.50 9.18
C ARG A 94 16.09 -8.17 7.93
N LEU A 95 15.26 -7.12 8.01
CA LEU A 95 14.37 -6.67 6.93
C LEU A 95 15.11 -6.08 5.71
N PHE A 96 16.37 -5.73 5.88
CA PHE A 96 17.22 -5.16 4.84
C PHE A 96 18.61 -5.79 4.98
N PRO A 97 19.15 -6.46 3.95
CA PRO A 97 20.57 -6.76 3.91
C PRO A 97 21.34 -5.43 3.93
N GLU A 98 22.23 -5.25 4.91
CA GLU A 98 23.19 -4.14 4.92
C GLU A 98 24.30 -4.40 3.90
N ASP A 99 23.97 -4.55 2.61
CA ASP A 99 24.97 -4.65 1.54
C ASP A 99 24.98 -3.36 0.71
N GLY A 100 25.39 -2.29 1.39
CA GLY A 100 26.17 -1.26 0.72
C GLY A 100 27.56 -1.84 0.39
N GLY A 101 27.76 -2.25 -0.86
CA GLY A 101 29.10 -2.34 -1.47
C GLY A 101 29.64 -3.73 -1.75
N SER A 102 29.50 -4.18 -3.01
CA SER A 102 30.60 -4.74 -3.81
C SER A 102 30.10 -5.12 -5.20
N LEU A 103 30.33 -4.24 -6.17
CA LEU A 103 30.65 -4.66 -7.53
C LEU A 103 32.08 -4.20 -7.81
N LEU A 104 33.03 -4.80 -7.10
CA LEU A 104 34.37 -4.97 -7.64
C LEU A 104 34.26 -6.09 -8.67
N SER A 105 34.23 -5.71 -9.94
CA SER A 105 34.52 -6.64 -11.03
C SER A 105 35.06 -5.84 -12.21
N THR A 106 36.32 -5.42 -12.10
CA THR A 106 37.27 -5.66 -13.18
C THR A 106 37.82 -7.07 -13.00
N PRO A 107 37.86 -7.85 -14.07
CA PRO A 107 39.16 -8.30 -14.52
C PRO A 107 39.38 -8.04 -16.02
N GLU A 108 40.66 -7.84 -16.31
CA GLU A 108 41.31 -7.76 -17.62
C GLU A 108 40.75 -8.71 -18.68
N SER A 109 40.61 -8.19 -19.90
CA SER A 109 41.20 -8.72 -21.14
C SER A 109 41.15 -7.65 -22.24
#